data_AF-A0A0C3CMV0-F1
#
_entry.id   AF-A0A0C3CMV0-F1
#
_cell.length_a   1.000
_cell.length_b   1.000
_cell.length_c   1.000
_cell.angle_alpha   90.00
_cell.angle_beta   90.00
_cell.angle_gamma   90.00
#
_symmetry.space_group_name_H-M   'P 1'
#
loop_
_entity.id
_entity.type
_entity.pdbx_description
1 polymer ?
#
loop_
_entity_poly.entity_id
_entity_poly.type
_entity_poly.pdbx_seq_one_letter_code
_entity_poly.pdbx_strand_id
1 'polypeptide(L)'
;MASQRSTTSQATTGEKRGRSSALEMGPRKKPFVGCYNARTSQDPLVHHGRHFGRSVHAFCNVQTLVTNGIALMSEDIDVNDESLTAIERKEYGVFKELLRMIPSMEARLMESSEEMVTTIAELIQKGINGARADDTKGVKSAIIDWITPKGQSLNPHIPRNVKSGRGFNHGRTGALLCPAGLDWANMETRTKLVNGQIQVAGDQWPIFLYANYTYDAEDPWNGLLRSGLLVSAFKHIFTSPSSVDQEPKATR
;
A
#
# COMPACT_ATOMS: atom_id res chain seq x y z
N MET A 1 -30.92 10.89 -56.16
CA MET A 1 -30.45 9.56 -55.70
C MET A 1 -29.01 9.41 -56.19
N ALA A 2 -28.02 9.79 -55.37
CA ALA A 2 -27.25 8.92 -54.45
C ALA A 2 -26.42 7.87 -55.25
N SER A 3 -25.10 7.68 -55.11
CA SER A 3 -24.13 8.02 -54.07
C SER A 3 -22.70 7.91 -54.65
N GLN A 4 -21.77 8.68 -54.07
CA GLN A 4 -20.32 8.65 -54.29
C GLN A 4 -19.67 7.30 -53.91
N ARG A 5 -18.46 7.04 -54.43
CA ARG A 5 -17.31 6.59 -53.59
C ARG A 5 -15.96 6.77 -54.30
N SER A 6 -15.22 7.76 -53.82
CA SER A 6 -13.78 7.92 -53.89
C SER A 6 -13.09 6.88 -52.98
N THR A 7 -12.03 6.25 -53.46
CA THR A 7 -11.14 5.40 -52.66
C THR A 7 -9.86 6.16 -52.37
N THR A 8 -9.82 6.77 -51.18
CA THR A 8 -8.62 7.37 -50.59
C THR A 8 -7.87 6.31 -49.77
N SER A 9 -6.54 6.38 -49.84
CA SER A 9 -5.60 5.58 -49.05
C SER A 9 -5.85 5.71 -47.54
N GLN A 10 -5.64 4.61 -46.81
CA GLN A 10 -5.40 4.65 -45.38
C GLN A 10 -4.07 3.97 -45.08
N ALA A 11 -3.11 4.80 -44.69
CA ALA A 11 -1.91 4.39 -44.00
C ALA A 11 -2.29 3.88 -42.61
N THR A 12 -1.93 2.65 -42.28
CA THR A 12 -2.07 2.08 -40.95
C THR A 12 -0.95 2.59 -40.06
N THR A 13 -1.21 3.63 -39.30
CA THR A 13 -0.39 4.01 -38.13
C THR A 13 -0.67 3.01 -37.01
N GLY A 14 0.30 2.17 -36.69
CA GLY A 14 0.24 1.28 -35.54
C GLY A 14 0.35 2.08 -34.24
N GLU A 15 -0.75 2.16 -33.49
CA GLU A 15 -0.72 2.62 -32.10
C GLU A 15 0.00 1.56 -31.25
N LYS A 16 1.17 1.93 -30.69
CA LYS A 16 1.77 1.18 -29.58
C LYS A 16 0.78 1.22 -28.41
N ARG A 17 0.10 0.10 -28.15
CA ARG A 17 -0.69 -0.10 -26.91
C ARG A 17 0.19 0.23 -25.70
N GLY A 18 -0.15 1.29 -24.98
CA GLY A 18 0.53 1.65 -23.73
C GLY A 18 0.52 0.48 -22.75
N ARG A 19 1.69 0.15 -22.18
CA ARG A 19 1.82 -0.85 -21.12
C ARG A 19 1.03 -0.35 -19.91
N SER A 20 0.17 -1.20 -19.35
CA SER A 20 -0.66 -0.85 -18.18
C SER A 20 0.20 -0.72 -16.92
N SER A 21 0.00 0.34 -16.13
CA SER A 21 0.77 0.65 -14.91
C SER A 21 0.66 -0.45 -13.84
N ALA A 22 1.78 -1.09 -13.49
CA ALA A 22 1.91 -2.15 -12.49
C ALA A 22 1.75 -1.63 -11.05
N LEU A 23 2.05 -0.35 -10.81
CA LEU A 23 1.96 0.26 -9.47
C LEU A 23 0.55 0.78 -9.16
N GLU A 24 -0.28 1.00 -10.17
CA GLU A 24 -1.64 1.52 -10.05
C GLU A 24 -2.70 0.41 -10.17
N MET A 25 -2.35 -0.74 -10.76
CA MET A 25 -3.24 -1.90 -10.80
C MET A 25 -3.22 -2.66 -9.47
N GLY A 26 -4.36 -2.70 -8.79
CA GLY A 26 -4.55 -3.59 -7.64
C GLY A 26 -4.43 -5.08 -8.02
N PRO A 27 -4.16 -5.99 -7.06
CA PRO A 27 -3.99 -7.42 -7.33
C PRO A 27 -5.22 -8.01 -8.03
N ARG A 28 -5.05 -8.67 -9.19
CA ARG A 28 -6.14 -9.38 -9.87
C ARG A 28 -6.49 -10.65 -9.10
N LYS A 29 -7.77 -10.83 -8.75
CA LYS A 29 -8.28 -12.08 -8.14
C LYS A 29 -8.39 -13.15 -9.23
N LYS A 30 -7.56 -14.19 -9.17
CA LYS A 30 -7.83 -15.47 -9.86
C LYS A 30 -8.30 -16.52 -8.84
N PRO A 31 -9.18 -17.46 -9.23
CA PRO A 31 -9.55 -18.58 -8.39
C PRO A 31 -8.32 -19.45 -8.11
N PHE A 32 -8.06 -19.65 -6.83
CA PHE A 32 -6.93 -20.39 -6.31
C PHE A 32 -7.10 -21.88 -6.63
N VAL A 33 -6.29 -22.44 -7.52
CA VAL A 33 -6.19 -23.89 -7.68
C VAL A 33 -5.22 -24.39 -6.61
N GLY A 34 -5.76 -25.08 -5.61
CA GLY A 34 -4.98 -25.60 -4.50
C GLY A 34 -4.31 -26.93 -4.83
N CYS A 35 -3.10 -27.10 -4.30
CA CYS A 35 -2.60 -28.40 -3.83
C CYS A 35 -1.73 -28.20 -2.58
N TYR A 36 -2.03 -29.02 -1.57
CA TYR A 36 -1.33 -29.22 -0.29
C TYR A 36 -0.13 -30.20 -0.52
N ASN A 37 0.91 -30.42 0.30
CA ASN A 37 1.17 -30.31 1.74
C ASN A 37 2.70 -30.39 1.96
N ALA A 38 3.28 -29.52 2.80
CA ALA A 38 4.44 -29.86 3.63
C ALA A 38 4.42 -28.95 4.86
N ARG A 39 4.33 -29.52 6.06
CA ARG A 39 4.69 -28.78 7.27
C ARG A 39 6.20 -28.52 7.19
N THR A 40 6.58 -27.30 7.55
CA THR A 40 7.95 -26.74 7.66
C THR A 40 8.53 -26.09 6.40
N SER A 41 8.74 -24.77 6.51
CA SER A 41 9.21 -23.79 5.52
C SER A 41 8.19 -23.38 4.45
N GLN A 42 7.61 -22.17 4.59
CA GLN A 42 6.99 -21.47 3.45
C GLN A 42 8.03 -21.31 2.33
N ASP A 43 7.58 -21.31 1.08
CA ASP A 43 8.45 -21.02 -0.07
C ASP A 43 9.22 -19.70 0.16
N PRO A 44 10.55 -19.67 -0.01
CA PRO A 44 11.35 -18.46 0.24
C PRO A 44 10.85 -17.23 -0.52
N LEU A 45 10.26 -17.38 -1.71
CA LEU A 45 9.69 -16.27 -2.47
C LEU A 45 8.50 -15.63 -1.77
N VAL A 46 7.71 -16.41 -1.03
CA VAL A 46 6.64 -15.86 -0.19
C VAL A 46 7.25 -15.02 0.92
N HIS A 47 8.33 -15.50 1.56
CA HIS A 47 9.03 -14.73 2.59
C HIS A 47 9.64 -13.43 2.05
N HIS A 48 10.36 -13.49 0.92
CA HIS A 48 10.89 -12.30 0.25
C HIS A 48 9.78 -11.34 -0.17
N GLY A 49 8.66 -11.86 -0.69
CA GLY A 49 7.49 -11.06 -1.02
C GLY A 49 6.91 -10.31 0.19
N ARG A 50 6.91 -10.92 1.38
CA ARG A 50 6.51 -10.22 2.61
C ARG A 50 7.42 -9.04 2.91
N HIS A 51 8.74 -9.22 2.80
CA HIS A 51 9.70 -8.15 3.07
C HIS A 51 9.59 -7.03 2.02
N PHE A 52 9.60 -7.38 0.74
CA PHE A 52 9.44 -6.46 -0.38
C PHE A 52 8.15 -5.63 -0.27
N GLY A 53 7.03 -6.26 0.09
CA GLY A 53 5.76 -5.58 0.29
C GLY A 53 5.78 -4.55 1.42
N ARG A 54 6.60 -4.76 2.45
CA ARG A 54 6.74 -3.83 3.58
C ARG A 54 7.74 -2.71 3.30
N SER A 55 8.89 -3.02 2.68
CA SER A 55 10.00 -2.07 2.55
C SER A 55 10.06 -1.34 1.21
N VAL A 56 9.46 -1.88 0.16
CA VAL A 56 9.56 -1.32 -1.20
C VAL A 56 8.19 -0.90 -1.72
N HIS A 57 7.25 -1.84 -1.92
CA HIS A 57 5.95 -1.51 -2.49
C HIS A 57 4.83 -2.47 -2.08
N ALA A 58 3.87 -1.98 -1.28
CA ALA A 58 2.80 -2.79 -0.69
C ALA A 58 1.63 -3.13 -1.64
N PHE A 59 1.49 -2.39 -2.75
CA PHE A 59 0.29 -2.41 -3.60
C PHE A 59 0.56 -2.72 -5.08
N CYS A 60 1.73 -3.24 -5.43
CA CYS A 60 2.04 -3.52 -6.83
C CYS A 60 1.38 -4.81 -7.33
N ASN A 61 1.09 -4.85 -8.63
CA ASN A 61 0.84 -6.06 -9.39
C ASN A 61 2.18 -6.66 -9.81
N VAL A 62 2.62 -7.69 -9.09
CA VAL A 62 3.94 -8.30 -9.29
C VAL A 62 4.07 -8.94 -10.67
N GLN A 63 2.98 -9.52 -11.21
CA GLN A 63 3.03 -10.09 -12.56
C GLN A 63 3.40 -9.03 -13.59
N THR A 64 2.69 -7.91 -13.59
CA THR A 64 2.95 -6.83 -14.54
C THR A 64 4.32 -6.21 -14.29
N LEU A 65 4.73 -6.03 -13.04
CA LEU A 65 6.05 -5.52 -12.68
C LEU A 65 7.18 -6.39 -13.24
N VAL A 66 7.08 -7.71 -13.06
CA VAL A 66 8.09 -8.68 -13.53
C VAL A 66 8.08 -8.77 -15.05
N THR A 67 6.92 -8.86 -15.69
CA THR A 67 6.83 -8.92 -17.16
C THR A 67 7.40 -7.66 -17.81
N ASN A 68 7.03 -6.47 -17.33
CA ASN A 68 7.57 -5.21 -17.85
C ASN A 68 9.08 -5.10 -17.58
N GLY A 69 9.53 -5.49 -16.38
CA GLY A 69 10.93 -5.48 -15.99
C GLY A 69 11.81 -6.39 -16.85
N ILE A 70 11.38 -7.62 -17.12
CA ILE A 70 12.08 -8.55 -18.02
C ILE A 70 12.20 -7.98 -19.43
N ALA A 71 11.14 -7.35 -19.94
CA ALA A 71 11.17 -6.74 -21.27
C ALA A 71 12.21 -5.62 -21.37
N LEU A 72 12.25 -4.71 -20.39
CA LEU A 72 13.24 -3.62 -20.35
C LEU A 72 14.66 -4.13 -20.16
N MET A 73 14.83 -5.16 -19.32
CA MET A 73 16.13 -5.78 -19.07
C MET A 73 16.67 -6.53 -20.30
N SER A 74 15.80 -7.19 -21.07
CA SER A 74 16.16 -7.86 -22.32
C SER A 74 16.58 -6.88 -23.43
N GLU A 75 16.14 -5.63 -23.34
CA GLU A 75 16.48 -4.55 -24.27
C GLU A 75 17.70 -3.75 -23.79
N ASP A 76 18.39 -4.18 -22.72
CA ASP A 76 19.52 -3.49 -22.07
C ASP A 76 19.23 -2.02 -21.73
N ILE A 77 17.96 -1.69 -21.44
CA ILE A 77 17.53 -0.34 -21.07
C ILE A 77 17.97 -0.01 -19.63
N ASP A 78 18.63 1.12 -19.45
CA ASP A 78 18.98 1.66 -18.13
C ASP A 78 17.77 2.33 -17.45
N VAL A 79 17.77 2.36 -16.11
CA VAL A 79 16.70 3.03 -15.34
C VAL A 79 16.60 4.52 -15.69
N ASN A 80 17.72 5.17 -16.03
CA ASN A 80 17.76 6.59 -16.35
C ASN A 80 17.53 6.89 -17.84
N ASP A 81 17.17 5.89 -18.64
CA ASP A 81 16.95 6.07 -20.07
C ASP A 81 15.85 7.12 -20.34
N GLU A 82 16.13 8.02 -21.28
CA GLU A 82 15.25 9.14 -21.64
C GLU A 82 13.98 8.68 -22.36
N SER A 83 13.99 7.48 -22.95
CA SER A 83 12.82 6.88 -23.60
C SER A 83 11.75 6.43 -22.61
N LEU A 84 12.11 6.26 -21.33
CA LEU A 84 11.17 5.86 -20.28
C LEU A 84 10.37 7.04 -19.77
N THR A 85 9.05 6.85 -19.70
CA THR A 85 8.18 7.76 -18.96
C THR A 85 8.53 7.75 -17.46
N ALA A 86 8.12 8.79 -16.72
CA ALA A 86 8.33 8.84 -15.27
C ALA A 86 7.71 7.64 -14.53
N ILE A 87 6.60 7.10 -15.03
CA ILE A 87 5.93 5.93 -14.46
C ILE A 87 6.75 4.66 -14.74
N GLU A 88 7.17 4.45 -15.99
CA GLU A 88 8.00 3.30 -16.35
C GLU A 88 9.34 3.29 -15.62
N ARG A 89 9.98 4.45 -15.48
CA ARG A 89 11.21 4.61 -14.69
C ARG A 89 11.00 4.20 -13.23
N LYS A 90 9.90 4.62 -12.63
CA LYS A 90 9.54 4.25 -11.25
C LYS A 90 9.26 2.75 -11.13
N GLU A 91 8.50 2.17 -12.06
CA GLU A 91 8.24 0.73 -12.12
C GLU A 91 9.51 -0.07 -12.24
N TYR A 92 10.40 0.32 -13.15
CA TYR A 92 11.63 -0.39 -13.38
C TYR A 92 12.59 -0.27 -12.18
N GLY A 93 12.64 0.89 -11.52
CA GLY A 93 13.34 1.04 -10.24
C GLY A 93 12.82 0.09 -9.15
N VAL A 94 11.49 -0.05 -9.03
CA VAL A 94 10.87 -1.00 -8.09
C VAL A 94 11.20 -2.46 -8.48
N PHE A 95 11.26 -2.79 -9.76
CA PHE A 95 11.69 -4.10 -10.25
C PHE A 95 13.17 -4.37 -9.94
N LYS A 96 14.08 -3.42 -10.14
CA LYS A 96 15.50 -3.58 -9.78
C LYS A 96 15.69 -3.78 -8.27
N GLU A 97 14.91 -3.10 -7.43
CA GLU A 97 14.90 -3.37 -5.98
C GLU A 97 14.43 -4.80 -5.66
N LEU A 98 13.42 -5.33 -6.37
CA LEU A 98 13.00 -6.72 -6.22
C LEU A 98 14.15 -7.69 -6.53
N LEU A 99 14.87 -7.47 -7.63
CA LEU A 99 16.03 -8.30 -8.01
C LEU A 99 17.15 -8.21 -6.96
N ARG A 100 17.42 -7.01 -6.44
CA ARG A 100 18.44 -6.80 -5.40
C ARG A 100 18.11 -7.52 -4.09
N MET A 101 16.83 -7.66 -3.76
CA MET A 101 16.36 -8.30 -2.52
C MET A 101 16.36 -9.83 -2.57
N ILE A 102 16.32 -10.44 -3.77
CA ILE A 102 16.17 -11.88 -3.92
C ILE A 102 17.40 -12.44 -4.66
N PRO A 103 18.25 -13.23 -4.00
CA PRO A 103 19.48 -13.74 -4.60
C PRO A 103 19.22 -14.49 -5.91
N SER A 104 20.04 -14.21 -6.93
CA SER A 104 20.00 -14.84 -8.26
C SER A 104 18.65 -14.72 -9.00
N MET A 105 17.78 -13.80 -8.58
CA MET A 105 16.46 -13.64 -9.19
C MET A 105 16.56 -13.21 -10.66
N GLU A 106 17.55 -12.38 -11.00
CA GLU A 106 17.77 -11.93 -12.37
C GLU A 106 18.00 -13.11 -13.34
N ALA A 107 19.02 -13.92 -13.07
CA ALA A 107 19.31 -15.14 -13.83
C ALA A 107 18.11 -16.11 -13.84
N ARG A 108 17.48 -16.31 -12.67
CA ARG A 108 16.30 -17.17 -12.55
C ARG A 108 15.17 -16.73 -13.47
N LEU A 109 14.89 -15.42 -13.58
CA LEU A 109 13.83 -14.92 -14.46
C LEU A 109 14.19 -15.07 -15.93
N MET A 110 15.44 -14.83 -16.31
CA MET A 110 15.90 -14.93 -17.70
C MET A 110 15.94 -16.37 -18.23
N GLU A 111 16.21 -17.34 -17.36
CA GLU A 111 16.26 -18.76 -17.73
C GLU A 111 14.91 -19.47 -17.58
N SER A 112 13.91 -18.81 -17.01
CA SER A 112 12.58 -19.40 -16.74
C SER A 112 11.67 -19.35 -17.96
N SER A 113 10.79 -20.36 -18.08
CA SER A 113 9.63 -20.29 -18.97
C SER A 113 8.61 -19.25 -18.48
N GLU A 114 7.71 -18.81 -19.36
CA GLU A 114 6.64 -17.87 -19.02
C GLU A 114 5.73 -18.37 -17.87
N GLU A 115 5.45 -19.68 -17.84
CA GLU A 115 4.68 -20.33 -16.77
C GLU A 115 5.41 -20.26 -15.42
N MET A 116 6.73 -20.47 -15.43
CA MET A 116 7.55 -20.38 -14.23
C MET A 116 7.69 -18.94 -13.74
N VAL A 117 7.84 -17.97 -14.64
CA VAL A 117 7.81 -16.54 -14.30
C VAL A 117 6.49 -16.17 -13.62
N THR A 118 5.37 -16.66 -14.16
CA THR A 118 4.04 -16.45 -13.57
C THR A 118 3.95 -17.05 -12.17
N THR A 119 4.45 -18.26 -11.98
CA THR A 119 4.51 -18.93 -10.67
C THR A 119 5.36 -18.13 -9.66
N ILE A 120 6.51 -17.62 -10.07
CA ILE A 120 7.39 -16.77 -9.24
C ILE A 120 6.64 -15.51 -8.80
N ALA A 121 6.00 -14.82 -9.74
CA ALA A 121 5.23 -13.61 -9.46
C ALA A 121 4.07 -13.87 -8.50
N GLU A 122 3.35 -14.98 -8.65
CA GLU A 122 2.27 -15.38 -7.76
C GLU A 122 2.74 -15.65 -6.32
N LEU A 123 3.90 -16.31 -6.14
CA LEU A 123 4.48 -16.56 -4.82
C LEU A 123 4.90 -15.27 -4.12
N ILE A 124 5.54 -14.35 -4.84
CA ILE A 124 5.92 -13.03 -4.30
C ILE A 124 4.66 -12.23 -3.94
N GLN A 125 3.67 -12.18 -4.85
CA GLN A 125 2.40 -11.48 -4.62
C GLN A 125 1.65 -12.06 -3.41
N LYS A 126 1.68 -13.38 -3.22
CA LYS A 126 1.14 -14.06 -2.04
C LYS A 126 1.82 -13.59 -0.76
N GLY A 127 3.15 -13.44 -0.79
CA GLY A 127 3.94 -12.84 0.30
C GLY A 127 3.48 -11.42 0.64
N ILE A 128 3.44 -10.53 -0.35
CA ILE A 128 3.01 -9.12 -0.19
C ILE A 128 1.60 -9.05 0.42
N ASN A 129 0.66 -9.80 -0.14
CA ASN A 129 -0.72 -9.83 0.34
C ASN A 129 -0.83 -10.37 1.78
N GLY A 130 -0.06 -11.42 2.10
CA GLY A 130 0.01 -11.98 3.44
C GLY A 130 0.52 -10.98 4.46
N ALA A 131 1.64 -10.30 4.17
CA ALA A 131 2.19 -9.25 5.03
C ALA A 131 1.16 -8.15 5.28
N ARG A 132 0.56 -7.60 4.21
CA ARG A 132 -0.43 -6.53 4.33
C ARG A 132 -1.66 -6.94 5.14
N ALA A 133 -2.14 -8.17 4.96
CA ALA A 133 -3.28 -8.69 5.71
C ALA A 133 -2.97 -8.83 7.20
N ASP A 134 -1.80 -9.39 7.53
CA ASP A 134 -1.33 -9.54 8.92
C ASP A 134 -1.14 -8.16 9.58
N ASP A 135 -0.46 -7.24 8.90
CA ASP A 135 -0.15 -5.90 9.40
C ASP A 135 -1.44 -5.10 9.64
N THR A 136 -2.37 -5.12 8.67
CA THR A 136 -3.69 -4.47 8.82
C THR A 136 -4.47 -5.06 9.99
N LYS A 137 -4.42 -6.38 10.17
CA LYS A 137 -5.12 -7.07 11.27
C LYS A 137 -4.52 -6.71 12.62
N GLY A 138 -3.19 -6.70 12.75
CA GLY A 138 -2.47 -6.35 13.98
C GLY A 138 -2.71 -4.90 14.39
N VAL A 139 -2.51 -3.96 13.46
CA VAL A 139 -2.74 -2.53 13.68
C VAL A 139 -4.21 -2.26 14.01
N LYS A 140 -5.17 -2.92 13.35
CA LYS A 140 -6.61 -2.73 13.63
C LYS A 140 -6.95 -2.96 15.11
N SER A 141 -6.36 -3.95 15.77
CA SER A 141 -6.61 -4.18 17.19
C SER A 141 -5.80 -3.23 18.08
N ALA A 142 -4.51 -3.06 17.77
CA ALA A 142 -3.58 -2.31 18.62
C ALA A 142 -3.87 -0.81 18.63
N ILE A 143 -4.39 -0.25 17.53
CA ILE A 143 -4.69 1.18 17.42
C ILE A 143 -5.67 1.65 18.49
N ILE A 144 -6.58 0.78 18.97
CA ILE A 144 -7.52 1.15 20.03
C ILE A 144 -6.78 1.45 21.33
N ASP A 145 -5.75 0.67 21.64
CA ASP A 145 -4.93 0.91 22.83
C ASP A 145 -4.14 2.21 22.68
N TRP A 146 -3.55 2.44 21.50
CA TRP A 146 -2.72 3.64 21.26
C TRP A 146 -3.49 4.96 21.29
N ILE A 147 -4.76 4.96 20.87
CA ILE A 147 -5.59 6.17 20.90
C ILE A 147 -6.29 6.38 22.24
N THR A 148 -6.29 5.38 23.13
CA THR A 148 -6.89 5.47 24.46
C THR A 148 -5.96 6.24 25.39
N PRO A 149 -6.41 7.36 26.02
CA PRO A 149 -5.58 8.06 26.99
C PRO A 149 -5.20 7.16 28.18
N LYS A 150 -3.98 7.32 28.69
CA LYS A 150 -3.47 6.50 29.80
C LYS A 150 -4.39 6.58 31.02
N GLY A 151 -4.73 5.42 31.58
CA GLY A 151 -5.63 5.32 32.75
C GLY A 151 -7.10 5.63 32.47
N GLN A 152 -7.49 5.83 31.22
CA GLN A 152 -8.87 6.13 30.83
C GLN A 152 -9.44 5.03 29.91
N SER A 153 -10.74 5.11 29.67
CA SER A 153 -11.44 4.33 28.66
C SER A 153 -12.04 5.24 27.60
N LEU A 154 -12.18 4.73 26.37
CA LEU A 154 -12.92 5.42 25.32
C LEU A 154 -14.42 5.36 25.63
N ASN A 155 -15.10 6.49 25.44
CA ASN A 155 -16.55 6.59 25.57
C ASN A 155 -17.17 7.11 24.26
N PRO A 156 -18.04 6.33 23.60
CA PRO A 156 -18.41 4.95 23.93
C PRO A 156 -17.24 3.97 23.77
N HIS A 157 -17.28 2.82 24.45
CA HIS A 157 -16.24 1.80 24.32
C HIS A 157 -16.12 1.34 22.85
N ILE A 158 -14.88 1.24 22.35
CA ILE A 158 -14.60 0.70 21.01
C ILE A 158 -14.04 -0.72 21.12
N PRO A 159 -14.79 -1.75 20.68
CA PRO A 159 -14.26 -3.11 20.64
C PRO A 159 -13.10 -3.24 19.63
N ARG A 160 -12.05 -3.96 20.01
CA ARG A 160 -10.84 -4.14 19.17
C ARG A 160 -11.10 -4.88 17.85
N ASN A 161 -12.13 -5.70 17.79
CA ASN A 161 -12.50 -6.52 16.63
C ASN A 161 -13.61 -5.88 15.74
N VAL A 162 -14.34 -4.87 16.22
CA VAL A 162 -15.47 -4.25 15.51
C VAL A 162 -15.09 -2.88 14.95
N LYS A 163 -15.53 -2.58 13.72
CA LYS A 163 -15.22 -1.31 13.02
C LYS A 163 -16.37 -0.29 13.03
N SER A 164 -17.61 -0.71 13.22
CA SER A 164 -18.81 0.16 13.04
C SER A 164 -18.81 1.40 13.94
N GLY A 165 -18.29 1.28 15.17
CA GLY A 165 -18.16 2.39 16.11
C GLY A 165 -16.89 3.23 15.97
N ARG A 166 -16.17 3.14 14.84
CA ARG A 166 -14.95 3.92 14.57
C ARG A 166 -15.22 5.00 13.52
N GLY A 167 -14.18 5.73 13.13
CA GLY A 167 -14.32 6.80 12.14
C GLY A 167 -14.92 8.06 12.75
N PHE A 168 -15.73 8.78 11.98
CA PHE A 168 -16.43 9.98 12.47
C PHE A 168 -17.54 9.67 13.49
N ASN A 169 -18.00 8.42 13.58
CA ASN A 169 -19.04 7.98 14.53
C ASN A 169 -18.59 7.98 16.00
N HIS A 170 -17.32 8.21 16.30
CA HIS A 170 -16.80 8.24 17.67
C HIS A 170 -15.91 9.46 17.89
N GLY A 171 -16.10 10.15 19.01
CA GLY A 171 -15.42 11.43 19.30
C GLY A 171 -13.90 11.38 19.17
N ARG A 172 -13.25 10.37 19.75
CA ARG A 172 -11.79 10.19 19.67
C ARG A 172 -11.27 9.91 18.25
N THR A 173 -11.82 8.92 17.55
CA THR A 173 -11.36 8.57 16.20
C THR A 173 -11.72 9.64 15.18
N GLY A 174 -12.88 10.27 15.33
CA GLY A 174 -13.33 11.36 14.48
C GLY A 174 -12.42 12.58 14.61
N ALA A 175 -12.05 12.95 15.85
CA ALA A 175 -11.07 14.02 16.08
C ALA A 175 -9.74 13.76 15.38
N LEU A 176 -9.22 12.53 15.46
CA LEU A 176 -7.95 12.14 14.83
C LEU A 176 -8.04 12.09 13.30
N LEU A 177 -9.19 11.72 12.74
CA LEU A 177 -9.42 11.63 11.30
C LEU A 177 -9.91 12.94 10.68
N CYS A 178 -10.24 13.94 11.50
CA CYS A 178 -10.65 15.25 11.03
C CYS A 178 -9.54 15.83 10.13
N PRO A 179 -9.88 16.35 8.94
CA PRO A 179 -8.92 17.06 8.09
C PRO A 179 -8.21 18.16 8.88
N ALA A 180 -6.91 18.32 8.66
CA ALA A 180 -6.06 19.22 9.44
C ALA A 180 -6.51 20.70 9.37
N GLY A 181 -7.14 21.11 8.26
CA GLY A 181 -7.72 22.44 8.08
C GLY A 181 -9.14 22.61 8.64
N LEU A 182 -9.70 21.60 9.29
CA LEU A 182 -11.05 21.64 9.88
C LEU A 182 -10.97 21.46 11.40
N ASP A 183 -11.82 22.20 12.11
CA ASP A 183 -11.94 22.07 13.56
C ASP A 183 -13.01 21.04 13.94
N TRP A 184 -12.59 19.95 14.59
CA TRP A 184 -13.48 18.93 15.12
C TRP A 184 -14.32 19.41 16.32
N ALA A 185 -13.84 20.40 17.07
CA ALA A 185 -14.58 20.99 18.19
C ALA A 185 -15.79 21.81 17.70
N ASN A 186 -15.76 22.30 16.47
CA ASN A 186 -16.89 22.92 15.82
C ASN A 186 -18.01 21.89 15.56
N MET A 187 -19.17 22.11 16.19
CA MET A 187 -20.32 21.20 16.14
C MET A 187 -20.90 21.05 14.74
N GLU A 188 -20.90 22.11 13.94
CA GLU A 188 -21.40 22.08 12.56
C GLU A 188 -20.48 21.24 11.67
N THR A 189 -19.16 21.48 11.74
CA THR A 189 -18.14 20.68 11.03
C THR A 189 -18.25 19.21 11.38
N ARG A 190 -18.32 18.90 12.68
CA ARG A 190 -18.48 17.53 13.16
C ARG A 190 -19.75 16.88 12.62
N THR A 191 -20.88 17.57 12.67
CA THR A 191 -22.17 17.03 12.18
C THR A 191 -22.12 16.76 10.69
N LYS A 192 -21.54 17.67 9.90
CA LYS A 192 -21.36 17.49 8.46
C LYS A 192 -20.44 16.32 8.11
N LEU A 193 -19.36 16.11 8.86
CA LEU A 193 -18.48 14.96 8.69
C LEU A 193 -19.17 13.63 9.05
N VAL A 194 -19.90 13.59 10.18
CA VAL A 194 -20.63 12.40 10.63
C VAL A 194 -21.72 12.00 9.63
N ASN A 195 -22.47 12.98 9.10
CA ASN A 195 -23.56 12.74 8.15
C ASN A 195 -23.07 12.58 6.70
N GLY A 196 -21.77 12.68 6.44
CA GLY A 196 -21.20 12.57 5.09
C GLY A 196 -21.54 13.76 4.18
N GLN A 197 -21.93 14.90 4.73
CA GLN A 197 -22.14 16.15 3.98
C GLN A 197 -20.80 16.78 3.57
N ILE A 198 -19.75 16.58 4.37
CA ILE A 198 -18.36 16.83 3.97
C ILE A 198 -17.76 15.50 3.54
N GLN A 199 -17.43 15.40 2.26
CA GLN A 199 -16.64 14.30 1.72
C GLN A 199 -15.16 14.69 1.79
N VAL A 200 -14.39 14.01 2.64
CA VAL A 200 -12.96 14.26 2.78
C VAL A 200 -12.24 13.72 1.54
N ALA A 201 -11.61 14.61 0.79
CA ALA A 201 -10.85 14.25 -0.40
C ALA A 201 -9.49 13.63 -0.03
N GLY A 202 -8.87 12.91 -0.97
CA GLY A 202 -7.60 12.19 -0.72
C GLY A 202 -6.39 13.10 -0.47
N ASP A 203 -6.48 14.36 -0.88
CA ASP A 203 -5.51 15.42 -0.64
C ASP A 203 -5.73 16.15 0.70
N GLN A 204 -6.84 15.89 1.39
CA GLN A 204 -7.13 16.43 2.71
C GLN A 204 -6.60 15.51 3.81
N TRP A 205 -5.47 15.89 4.37
CA TRP A 205 -4.75 15.03 5.30
C TRP A 205 -5.36 15.08 6.70
N PRO A 206 -5.54 13.94 7.37
CA PRO A 206 -6.10 13.90 8.71
C PRO A 206 -5.07 14.39 9.75
N ILE A 207 -5.57 15.04 10.81
CA ILE A 207 -4.72 15.65 11.85
C ILE A 207 -3.80 14.63 12.55
N PHE A 208 -4.17 13.34 12.58
CA PHE A 208 -3.33 12.30 13.20
C PHE A 208 -1.96 12.14 12.55
N LEU A 209 -1.73 12.65 11.33
CA LEU A 209 -0.43 12.59 10.67
C LEU A 209 0.59 13.55 11.29
N TYR A 210 0.12 14.62 11.94
CA TYR A 210 0.94 15.69 12.46
C TYR A 210 1.47 15.39 13.87
N ALA A 211 2.67 15.88 14.16
CA ALA A 211 3.25 15.89 15.51
C ALA A 211 2.26 16.53 16.48
N ASN A 212 2.03 15.87 17.62
CA ASN A 212 1.08 16.30 18.65
C ASN A 212 -0.35 16.60 18.14
N TYR A 213 -0.71 16.13 16.94
CA TYR A 213 -1.99 16.39 16.30
C TYR A 213 -2.27 17.89 16.14
N THR A 214 -1.24 18.67 15.80
CA THR A 214 -1.32 20.13 15.61
C THR A 214 -0.93 20.48 14.18
N TYR A 215 -1.78 21.27 13.52
CA TYR A 215 -1.56 21.76 12.16
C TYR A 215 -1.16 23.23 12.20
N ASP A 216 -0.11 23.56 11.45
CA ASP A 216 0.36 24.94 11.27
C ASP A 216 -0.07 25.41 9.88
N ALA A 217 -0.92 26.43 9.82
CA ALA A 217 -1.44 26.96 8.56
C ALA A 217 -0.40 27.78 7.79
N GLU A 218 0.58 28.36 8.50
CA GLU A 218 1.66 29.15 7.90
C GLU A 218 2.80 28.25 7.41
N ASP A 219 3.01 27.10 8.06
CA ASP A 219 3.91 26.04 7.61
C ASP A 219 3.25 24.65 7.64
N PRO A 220 2.48 24.27 6.60
CA PRO A 220 1.79 22.98 6.54
C PRO A 220 2.70 21.75 6.58
N TRP A 221 4.01 21.90 6.35
CA TRP A 221 4.97 20.79 6.43
C TRP A 221 5.47 20.56 7.86
N ASN A 222 5.28 21.54 8.73
CA ASN A 222 5.68 21.47 10.12
C ASN A 222 4.97 20.30 10.83
N GLY A 223 5.76 19.41 11.43
CA GLY A 223 5.23 18.26 12.16
C GLY A 223 4.59 17.17 11.28
N LEU A 224 4.54 17.32 9.96
CA LEU A 224 3.85 16.39 9.08
C LEU A 224 4.53 15.01 9.01
N LEU A 225 3.73 13.95 9.10
CA LEU A 225 4.17 12.55 9.20
C LEU A 225 5.04 12.24 10.44
N ARG A 226 4.94 13.04 11.51
CA ARG A 226 5.75 12.89 12.73
C ARG A 226 4.93 12.55 13.98
N SER A 227 3.69 12.09 13.82
CA SER A 227 2.85 11.73 14.97
C SER A 227 3.34 10.47 15.69
N GLY A 228 3.07 10.39 17.00
CA GLY A 228 3.37 9.20 17.79
C GLY A 228 2.62 7.95 17.30
N LEU A 229 1.44 8.10 16.69
CA LEU A 229 0.68 6.98 16.12
C LEU A 229 1.40 6.35 14.92
N LEU A 230 2.03 7.17 14.06
CA LEU A 230 2.82 6.67 12.95
C LEU A 230 4.06 5.93 13.45
N VAL A 231 4.72 6.44 14.49
CA VAL A 231 5.86 5.76 15.14
C VAL A 231 5.43 4.42 15.74
N SER A 232 4.30 4.38 16.44
CA SER A 232 3.73 3.13 16.99
C SER A 232 3.39 2.12 15.89
N ALA A 233 2.77 2.57 14.79
CA ALA A 233 2.46 1.71 13.65
C ALA A 233 3.73 1.16 12.99
N PHE A 234 4.74 2.00 12.78
CA PHE A 234 6.03 1.59 12.23
C PHE A 234 6.68 0.50 13.10
N LYS A 235 6.80 0.74 14.41
CA LYS A 235 7.33 -0.25 15.37
C LYS A 235 6.52 -1.55 15.34
N HIS A 236 5.19 -1.46 15.31
CA HIS A 236 4.34 -2.64 15.28
C HIS A 236 4.59 -3.53 14.04
N ILE A 237 4.83 -2.92 12.88
CA ILE A 237 4.98 -3.62 11.59
C ILE A 237 6.42 -4.10 11.36
N PHE A 238 7.41 -3.25 11.61
CA PHE A 238 8.79 -3.48 11.19
C PHE A 238 9.69 -4.04 12.29
N THR A 239 9.34 -3.86 13.56
CA THR A 239 10.11 -4.41 14.68
C THR A 239 9.32 -5.51 15.38
N SER A 240 8.33 -5.15 16.18
CA SER A 240 7.42 -6.11 16.82
C SER A 240 6.25 -5.39 17.49
N PRO A 241 5.09 -6.06 17.68
CA PRO A 241 4.01 -5.53 18.50
C PRO A 241 4.44 -5.17 19.92
N SER A 242 5.40 -5.90 20.50
CA SER A 242 5.91 -5.65 21.86
C SER A 242 6.79 -4.42 21.98
N SER A 243 7.35 -3.90 20.87
CA SER A 243 8.26 -2.75 20.88
C SER A 243 7.56 -1.38 20.98
N VAL A 244 6.22 -1.36 20.86
CA VAL A 244 5.43 -0.14 20.95
C VAL A 244 5.30 0.33 22.40
N ASP A 245 5.14 -0.59 23.35
CA ASP A 245 5.00 -0.28 24.76
C ASP A 245 6.36 -0.37 25.47
N GLN A 246 6.74 0.68 26.19
CA GLN A 246 7.92 0.71 27.07
C GLN A 246 7.60 0.26 28.51
N GLU A 247 6.44 -0.34 28.77
CA GLU A 247 6.22 -0.96 30.08
C GLU A 247 7.00 -2.28 30.14
N PRO A 248 7.93 -2.44 31.10
CA PRO A 248 8.66 -3.69 31.27
C PRO A 248 7.65 -4.77 31.64
N LYS A 249 7.30 -5.62 30.66
CA LYS A 249 6.54 -6.84 30.94
C LYS A 249 7.47 -7.74 31.73
N ALA A 250 7.22 -7.84 33.04
CA ALA A 250 7.90 -8.80 33.89
C ALA A 250 7.75 -10.20 33.26
N THR A 251 8.87 -10.77 32.83
CA THR A 251 8.95 -12.20 32.50
C THR A 251 8.68 -12.97 33.78
N ARG A 252 7.58 -13.72 33.79
CA ARG A 252 7.25 -14.70 34.83
C ARG A 252 7.84 -16.05 34.47
#